data_AF-I4B4K9-F1
#
_entry.id   AF-I4B4K9-F1
#
_cell.length_a   1.000
_cell.length_b   1.000
_cell.length_c   1.000
_cell.angle_alpha   90.00
_cell.angle_beta   90.00
_cell.angle_gamma   90.00
#
_symmetry.space_group_name_H-M   'P 1'
#
loop_
_entity.id
_entity.type
_entity.pdbx_description
1 polymer ?
#
loop_
_entity_poly.entity_id
_entity_poly.type
_entity_poly.pdbx_seq_one_letter_code
_entity_poly.pdbx_strand_id
1 'polypeptide(L)' 'MQLRPGWFVSDLTPAPLGATFSYRLTPDVSVVAGAIAKGRFFQNSQGFSTYFLLGAGYDF' A
#
# COMPACT_ATOMS: atom_id res chain seq x y z
N MET A 1 1.07 36.96 -15.21
CA MET A 1 0.30 35.71 -15.21
C MET A 1 0.48 35.02 -16.55
N GLN A 2 1.16 33.86 -16.59
CA GLN A 2 1.07 32.92 -17.71
C GLN A 2 1.52 31.53 -17.24
N LEU A 3 0.57 30.59 -17.16
CA LEU A 3 0.81 29.18 -16.82
C LEU A 3 1.32 28.44 -18.08
N ARG A 4 2.39 27.64 -17.94
CA ARG A 4 2.86 26.75 -19.02
C ARG A 4 2.27 25.35 -18.84
N PRO A 5 1.64 24.77 -19.87
CA PRO A 5 1.12 23.40 -19.82
C PRO A 5 2.29 22.42 -20.01
N GLY A 6 2.89 22.03 -18.89
CA GLY A 6 3.87 20.95 -18.79
C GLY A 6 3.42 19.96 -17.71
N TRP A 7 2.22 19.42 -17.87
CA TRP A 7 1.65 18.42 -16.98
C TRP A 7 2.26 17.06 -17.28
N PHE A 8 3.41 16.78 -16.67
CA PHE A 8 3.73 15.43 -16.19
C PHE A 8 4.62 15.59 -14.96
N VAL A 9 4.03 16.02 -13.84
CA VAL A 9 4.47 15.45 -12.58
C VAL A 9 3.92 14.04 -12.63
N SER A 10 4.71 13.11 -13.16
CA SER A 10 4.49 11.70 -12.88
C SER A 10 4.48 11.65 -11.36
N ASP A 11 3.30 11.43 -10.76
CA ASP A 11 3.21 11.03 -9.37
C ASP A 11 4.03 9.74 -9.27
N LEU A 12 5.33 9.88 -9.03
CA LEU A 12 6.23 8.86 -8.55
C LEU A 12 5.81 8.58 -7.11
N THR A 13 4.53 8.25 -6.92
CA THR A 13 4.09 7.51 -5.77
C THR A 13 4.68 6.13 -6.02
N PRO A 14 5.73 5.71 -5.29
CA PRO A 14 6.25 4.37 -5.47
C PRO A 14 5.09 3.42 -5.27
N ALA A 15 4.93 2.49 -6.21
CA ALA A 15 3.95 1.42 -6.06
C ALA A 15 4.17 0.80 -4.67
N PRO A 16 3.12 0.67 -3.85
CA PRO A 16 3.28 0.14 -2.50
C PRO A 16 3.90 -1.26 -2.59
N LEU A 17 5.06 -1.44 -1.97
CA LEU A 17 5.70 -2.75 -1.86
C LEU A 17 5.06 -3.45 -0.67
N GLY A 18 4.35 -4.55 -0.92
CA GLY A 18 3.67 -5.28 0.13
C GLY A 18 3.85 -6.79 0.01
N ALA A 19 3.89 -7.44 1.16
CA ALA A 19 3.79 -8.89 1.27
C ALA A 19 2.55 -9.23 2.08
N THR A 20 1.73 -10.14 1.56
CA THR A 20 0.52 -10.62 2.22
C THR A 20 0.60 -12.13 2.33
N PHE A 21 0.37 -12.64 3.53
CA PHE A 21 0.22 -14.04 3.85
C PHE A 21 -1.25 -14.33 4.15
N SER A 22 -1.81 -15.33 3.47
CA SER A 22 -3.16 -15.82 3.73
C SER A 22 -3.08 -17.29 4.09
N TYR A 23 -3.74 -17.67 5.18
CA TYR A 23 -3.85 -19.05 5.61
C TYR A 23 -5.31 -19.41 5.85
N ARG A 24 -5.74 -20.50 5.22
CA ARG A 24 -7.07 -21.05 5.38
C ARG A 24 -7.03 -22.09 6.49
N LEU A 25 -7.66 -21.77 7.63
CA LEU A 25 -7.75 -22.64 8.81
C LEU A 25 -8.75 -23.77 8.57
N THR A 26 -9.91 -23.43 8.01
CA THR A 26 -10.97 -24.34 7.59
C THR A 26 -11.53 -23.86 6.25
N PRO A 27 -12.37 -24.64 5.52
CA PRO A 27 -12.97 -24.16 4.27
C PRO A 27 -13.63 -22.78 4.39
N ASP A 28 -14.18 -22.49 5.57
CA ASP A 28 -14.97 -21.29 5.84
C ASP A 28 -14.18 -20.21 6.60
N VAL A 29 -13.09 -20.56 7.30
CA VAL A 29 -12.30 -19.62 8.11
C VAL A 29 -10.94 -19.36 7.47
N SER A 30 -10.63 -18.08 7.26
CA SER A 30 -9.32 -17.64 6.80
C SER A 30 -8.72 -16.57 7.71
N VAL A 31 -7.39 -16.55 7.77
CA VAL A 31 -6.63 -15.48 8.41
C VAL A 31 -5.69 -14.86 7.40
N VAL A 32 -5.56 -13.54 7.46
CA VAL A 32 -4.72 -12.75 6.58
C VAL A 32 -3.82 -11.87 7.43
N ALA A 33 -2.52 -11.94 7.17
CA ALA A 33 -1.52 -11.04 7.73
C ALA A 33 -0.77 -10.38 6.58
N GLY A 34 -0.46 -9.10 6.70
CA GLY A 34 0.26 -8.39 5.64
C GLY A 34 1.08 -7.24 6.16
N ALA A 35 2.12 -6.90 5.41
CA ALA A 35 2.93 -5.71 5.61
C ALA A 35 3.00 -4.94 4.30
N ILE A 36 2.68 -3.66 4.33
CA ILE A 36 2.71 -2.77 3.17
C ILE A 36 3.64 -1.61 3.49
N ALA A 37 4.64 -1.40 2.65
CA ALA A 37 5.53 -0.27 2.66
C ALA A 37 5.13 0.72 1.56
N LYS A 38 4.89 1.97 1.94
CA LYS A 38 4.66 3.07 1.00
C LYS A 38 5.74 4.13 1.18
N GLY A 39 6.55 4.33 0.15
CA GLY A 39 7.45 5.47 0.09
C GLY A 39 6.64 6.75 -0.13
N ARG A 40 6.97 7.80 0.61
CA ARG A 40 6.41 9.15 0.44
C ARG A 40 7.55 10.04 -0.03
N PHE A 41 7.57 10.32 -1.33
CA PHE A 41 8.51 11.27 -1.92
C PHE A 41 7.77 12.59 -2.18
N PHE A 42 7.88 13.52 -1.24
CA PHE A 42 7.48 14.91 -1.50
C PHE A 42 8.72 15.73 -1.86
N GLN A 43 8.53 16.83 -2.59
CA GLN A 43 9.61 17.68 -3.11
C GLN A 43 10.68 18.10 -2.07
N ASN A 44 10.38 18.05 -0.76
CA ASN A 44 11.32 18.39 0.33
C ASN A 44 11.37 17.36 1.48
N SER A 45 10.79 16.16 1.34
CA SER A 45 10.82 15.16 2.40
C SER A 45 10.70 13.75 1.83
N GLN A 46 11.69 12.93 2.14
CA GLN A 46 11.66 11.50 1.88
C GLN A 46 11.29 10.80 3.17
N GLY A 47 10.13 10.12 3.18
CA GLY A 47 9.64 9.38 4.32
C GLY A 47 9.24 7.97 3.93
N PHE A 48 9.39 7.05 4.87
CA PHE A 48 8.94 5.67 4.72
C PHE A 48 7.79 5.42 5.69
N SER A 49 6.67 4.91 5.19
CA SER A 49 5.54 4.51 6.04
C SER A 49 5.27 3.02 5.84
N THR A 50 5.30 2.29 6.95
CA THR A 50 4.98 0.86 6.99
C THR A 50 3.62 0.68 7.64
N TYR A 51 2.79 -0.16 7.04
CA TYR A 51 1.47 -0.53 7.53
C TYR A 51 1.44 -2.03 7.76
N PHE A 52 0.91 -2.44 8.90
CA PHE A 52 0.70 -3.86 9.22
C PHE A 52 -0.80 -4.14 9.21
N LEU A 53 -1.16 -5.31 8.67
CA LEU A 53 -2.52 -5.77 8.49
C LEU A 53 -2.64 -7.10 9.21
N LEU A 54 -3.70 -7.25 10.01
CA LEU A 54 -4.11 -8.54 10.57
C LEU A 54 -5.62 -8.63 10.47
N GLY A 55 -6.12 -9.70 9.87
CA GLY A 55 -7.55 -9.92 9.67
C GLY A 55 -7.91 -11.40 9.74
N ALA A 56 -9.17 -11.65 10.09
CA ALA A 56 -9.79 -12.95 10.00
C ALA A 56 -11.09 -12.81 9.21
N GLY A 57 -11.37 -13.77 8.34
CA GLY A 57 -12.58 -13.82 7.52
C GLY A 57 -13.33 -15.12 7.75
N TYR A 58 -14.65 -15.04 7.68
CA TYR A 58 -15.56 -16.18 7.70
C TYR A 58 -16.48 -16.10 6.48
N ASP A 59 -16.45 -17.12 5.63
CA ASP A 59 -17.40 -17.27 4.51
C ASP A 59 -18.66 -17.99 5.03
N PHE A 60 -19.82 -17.34 4.90
CA PHE A 60 -21.15 -17.84 5.28
C PHE A 60 -22.01 -18.19 4.07
#